data_AF-A0A954CMS0-F1
#
_entry.id   AF-A0A954CMS0-F1
#
_cell.length_a   1.000
_cell.length_b   1.000
_cell.length_c   1.000
_cell.angle_alpha   90.00
_cell.angle_beta   90.00
_cell.angle_gamma   90.00
#
_symmetry.space_group_name_H-M   'P 1'
#
loop_
_entity.id
_entity.type
_entity.pdbx_description
1 polymer ?
#
loop_
_entity_poly.entity_id
_entity_poly.type
_entity_poly.pdbx_seq_one_letter_code
_entity_poly.pdbx_strand_id
1 'polypeptide(L)'
;IDAAEAHRIGLVNHVVTDDQVVERALELAAQIAQNGGQAIRMAKAAMNALARPHEGIASSLESIAQAMLFDSEDKHRRMDAFLERRNQKKS
;
A
#
# COMPACT_ATOMS: atom_id res chain seq x y z
N ILE A 1 -2.54 27.95 -1.09
CA ILE A 1 -1.39 27.41 -1.84
C ILE A 1 -1.92 26.91 -3.17
N ASP A 2 -1.19 27.04 -4.26
CA ASP A 2 -1.60 26.46 -5.55
C ASP A 2 -1.20 24.97 -5.66
N ALA A 3 -1.61 24.29 -6.73
CA ALA A 3 -1.33 22.87 -6.91
C ALA A 3 0.16 22.55 -7.05
N ALA A 4 0.94 23.42 -7.70
CA ALA A 4 2.37 23.23 -7.88
C ALA A 4 3.11 23.33 -6.53
N GLU A 5 2.74 24.33 -5.73
CA GLU A 5 3.28 24.51 -4.39
C GLU A 5 2.85 23.38 -3.45
N ALA A 6 1.58 22.93 -3.51
CA ALA A 6 1.10 21.79 -2.74
C ALA A 6 1.91 20.51 -3.01
N HIS A 7 2.25 20.26 -4.27
CA HIS A 7 3.10 19.13 -4.65
C HIS A 7 4.54 19.32 -4.17
N ARG A 8 5.11 20.52 -4.36
CA ARG A 8 6.49 20.84 -3.94
C ARG A 8 6.72 20.66 -2.44
N ILE A 9 5.74 21.00 -1.60
CA ILE A 9 5.82 20.84 -0.15
C ILE A 9 5.40 19.44 0.35
N GLY A 10 4.94 18.55 -0.54
CA GLY A 10 4.53 17.19 -0.19
C GLY A 10 3.12 17.06 0.41
N LEU A 11 2.26 18.07 0.24
CA LEU A 11 0.85 17.98 0.67
C LEU A 11 0.04 17.03 -0.23
N VAL A 12 0.39 16.97 -1.53
CA VAL A 12 -0.23 16.08 -2.51
C VAL A 12 0.84 15.30 -3.26
N ASN A 13 0.51 14.07 -3.68
CA ASN A 13 1.45 13.19 -4.38
C ASN A 13 1.47 13.38 -5.90
N HIS A 14 0.40 13.94 -6.49
CA HIS A 14 0.24 14.10 -7.94
C HIS A 14 -0.51 15.39 -8.25
N VAL A 15 -0.16 16.02 -9.38
CA VAL A 15 -0.89 17.14 -9.99
C VAL A 15 -1.19 16.73 -11.42
N VAL A 16 -2.47 16.78 -11.80
CA VAL A 16 -2.98 16.42 -13.13
C VAL A 16 -3.93 17.52 -13.61
N THR A 17 -4.35 17.46 -14.88
CA THR A 17 -5.41 18.34 -15.38
C THR A 17 -6.74 18.02 -14.69
N ASP A 18 -7.63 19.00 -14.62
CA ASP A 18 -8.89 18.89 -13.84
C ASP A 18 -9.78 17.71 -14.31
N ASP A 19 -9.82 17.48 -15.62
CA ASP A 19 -10.55 16.37 -16.26
C ASP A 19 -9.95 14.98 -15.98
N GLN A 20 -8.70 14.90 -15.52
CA GLN A 20 -7.99 13.65 -15.24
C GLN A 20 -7.97 13.26 -13.76
N VAL A 21 -8.48 14.11 -12.85
CA VAL A 21 -8.38 13.89 -11.39
C VAL A 21 -8.97 12.55 -10.97
N VAL A 22 -10.18 12.24 -11.47
CA VAL A 22 -10.90 11.01 -11.10
C VAL A 22 -10.23 9.78 -11.72
N GLU A 23 -9.85 9.86 -13.01
CA GLU A 23 -9.16 8.78 -13.71
C GLU A 23 -7.87 8.40 -12.98
N ARG A 24 -7.02 9.39 -12.70
CA ARG A 24 -5.75 9.17 -11.98
C ARG A 24 -5.95 8.59 -10.59
N ALA A 25 -6.98 9.03 -9.86
CA ALA A 25 -7.30 8.49 -8.54
C ALA A 25 -7.74 7.02 -8.61
N LEU A 26 -8.55 6.65 -9.61
CA LEU A 26 -9.00 5.28 -9.82
C LEU A 26 -7.87 4.35 -10.28
N GLU A 27 -6.95 4.83 -11.13
CA GLU A 27 -5.75 4.08 -11.49
C GLU A 27 -4.92 3.73 -10.25
N LEU A 28 -4.68 4.71 -9.37
CA LEU A 28 -3.95 4.50 -8.13
C LEU A 28 -4.69 3.52 -7.21
N ALA A 29 -6.01 3.67 -7.08
CA ALA A 29 -6.84 2.75 -6.31
C ALA A 29 -6.75 1.31 -6.86
N ALA A 30 -6.78 1.14 -8.18
CA ALA A 30 -6.63 -0.14 -8.84
C ALA A 30 -5.23 -0.75 -8.62
N GLN A 31 -4.17 0.05 -8.63
CA GLN A 31 -2.82 -0.39 -8.26
C GLN A 31 -2.74 -0.86 -6.82
N ILE A 32 -3.32 -0.11 -5.89
CA ILE A 32 -3.37 -0.49 -4.47
C ILE A 32 -4.18 -1.77 -4.29
N ALA A 33 -5.32 -1.91 -4.96
CA ALA A 33 -6.22 -3.07 -4.89
C ALA A 33 -5.60 -4.38 -5.39
N GLN A 34 -4.50 -4.34 -6.14
CA GLN A 34 -3.73 -5.54 -6.49
C GLN A 34 -3.06 -6.20 -5.27
N ASN A 35 -2.92 -5.48 -4.15
CA ASN A 35 -2.33 -6.00 -2.92
C ASN A 35 -3.34 -6.75 -2.03
N GLY A 36 -2.86 -7.37 -0.96
CA GLY A 36 -3.71 -8.06 0.03
C GLY A 36 -4.61 -7.07 0.75
N GLY A 37 -5.92 -7.26 0.71
CA GLY A 37 -6.86 -6.37 1.41
C GLY A 37 -6.53 -6.24 2.90
N GLN A 38 -6.20 -7.36 3.55
CA GLN A 38 -5.74 -7.36 4.95
C GLN A 38 -4.36 -6.71 5.09
N ALA A 39 -3.43 -6.94 4.17
CA ALA A 39 -2.11 -6.33 4.19
C ALA A 39 -2.19 -4.80 4.11
N ILE A 40 -3.01 -4.26 3.20
CA ILE A 40 -3.25 -2.81 3.06
C ILE A 40 -3.80 -2.22 4.35
N ARG A 41 -4.81 -2.87 4.95
CA ARG A 41 -5.43 -2.41 6.21
C ARG A 41 -4.43 -2.36 7.35
N MET A 42 -3.65 -3.42 7.53
CA MET A 42 -2.67 -3.51 8.61
C MET A 42 -1.50 -2.53 8.41
N ALA A 43 -1.00 -2.40 7.17
CA ALA A 43 0.02 -1.41 6.84
C ALA A 43 -0.45 0.02 7.13
N LYS A 44 -1.70 0.37 6.76
CA LYS A 44 -2.28 1.68 7.08
C LYS A 44 -2.40 1.91 8.58
N ALA A 45 -2.80 0.89 9.35
CA ALA A 45 -2.88 0.99 10.80
C ALA A 45 -1.50 1.23 11.44
N ALA A 46 -0.47 0.50 10.99
CA ALA A 46 0.90 0.67 11.46
C ALA A 46 1.47 2.07 11.15
N MET A 47 1.27 2.56 9.92
CA MET A 47 1.69 3.92 9.53
C MET A 47 0.98 5.01 10.37
N ASN A 48 -0.32 4.86 10.62
CA ASN A 48 -1.07 5.79 11.47
C ASN A 48 -0.61 5.77 12.94
N ALA A 49 -0.18 4.61 13.45
CA ALA A 49 0.42 4.52 14.77
C ALA A 49 1.79 5.21 14.83
N LEU A 50 2.58 5.11 13.76
CA LEU A 50 3.88 5.81 13.65
C LEU A 50 3.71 7.34 13.69
N ALA A 51 2.63 7.85 13.12
CA ALA A 51 2.26 9.28 13.19
C ALA A 51 1.87 9.74 14.61
N ARG A 52 1.68 8.81 15.57
CA ARG A 52 1.39 9.07 16.99
C ARG A 52 2.48 8.49 17.89
N PRO A 53 3.72 9.00 17.81
CA PRO A 53 4.89 8.35 18.42
C PRO A 53 4.84 8.27 19.95
N HIS A 54 4.08 9.15 20.61
CA HIS A 54 3.90 9.15 22.06
C HIS A 54 3.17 7.90 22.59
N GLU A 55 2.43 7.18 21.74
CA GLU A 55 1.75 5.94 22.12
C GLU A 55 2.73 4.75 22.23
N GLY A 56 3.89 4.80 21.57
CA GLY A 56 4.92 3.76 21.64
C GLY A 56 4.54 2.39 21.06
N ILE A 57 3.36 2.25 20.43
CA ILE A 57 2.83 0.95 19.97
C ILE A 57 3.21 0.59 18.53
N ALA A 58 3.80 1.49 17.76
CA ALA A 58 4.01 1.31 16.31
C ALA A 58 4.82 0.05 15.98
N SER A 59 5.92 -0.19 16.69
CA SER A 59 6.77 -1.37 16.49
C SER A 59 6.05 -2.69 16.82
N SER A 60 5.28 -2.71 17.92
CA SER A 60 4.46 -3.87 18.30
C SER A 60 3.38 -4.16 17.26
N LEU A 61 2.71 -3.12 16.75
CA LEU A 61 1.69 -3.25 15.73
C LEU A 61 2.27 -3.76 14.40
N GLU A 62 3.45 -3.29 14.01
CA GLU A 62 4.18 -3.79 12.84
C GLU A 62 4.54 -5.27 12.98
N SER A 63 5.07 -5.67 14.14
CA SER A 63 5.44 -7.06 14.43
C SER A 63 4.23 -8.00 14.37
N ILE A 64 3.10 -7.59 14.96
CA ILE A 64 1.84 -8.34 14.91
C ILE A 64 1.31 -8.41 13.48
N ALA A 65 1.30 -7.29 12.74
CA ALA A 65 0.87 -7.25 11.36
C ALA A 65 1.70 -8.23 10.50
N GLN A 66 3.02 -8.22 10.65
CA GLN A 66 3.90 -9.13 9.94
C GLN A 66 3.58 -10.59 10.27
N ALA A 67 3.48 -10.93 11.57
CA ALA A 67 3.18 -12.30 12.00
C ALA A 67 1.86 -12.81 11.42
N MET A 68 0.79 -11.99 11.47
CA MET A 68 -0.52 -12.36 10.93
C MET A 68 -0.53 -12.53 9.41
N LEU A 69 0.23 -11.70 8.68
CA LEU A 69 0.25 -11.74 7.22
C LEU A 69 1.18 -12.83 6.68
N PHE A 70 2.25 -13.16 7.40
CA PHE A 70 3.29 -14.09 6.95
C PHE A 70 2.74 -15.49 6.70
N ASP A 71 1.80 -15.94 7.52
CA ASP A 71 1.16 -17.25 7.41
C ASP A 71 -0.25 -17.20 6.80
N SER A 72 -0.65 -16.05 6.25
CA SER A 72 -1.98 -15.92 5.65
C SER A 72 -2.11 -16.73 4.35
N GLU A 73 -3.29 -17.32 4.13
CA GLU A 73 -3.62 -18.04 2.88
C GLU A 73 -3.43 -17.16 1.63
N ASP A 74 -3.78 -15.88 1.72
CA ASP A 74 -3.61 -14.94 0.61
C ASP A 74 -2.13 -14.72 0.27
N LYS A 75 -1.24 -14.66 1.27
CA LYS A 75 0.20 -14.61 1.04
C LYS A 75 0.68 -15.88 0.34
N HIS A 76 0.29 -17.06 0.84
CA HIS A 76 0.71 -18.35 0.26
C HIS A 76 0.26 -18.45 -1.20
N ARG A 77 -1.02 -18.22 -1.47
CA ARG A 77 -1.60 -18.21 -2.84
C ARG A 77 -0.88 -17.26 -3.79
N ARG A 78 -0.55 -16.04 -3.34
CA ARG A 78 0.19 -15.06 -4.16
C ARG A 78 1.61 -15.53 -4.46
N MET A 79 2.27 -16.16 -3.49
CA MET A 79 3.64 -16.64 -3.62
C MET A 79 3.69 -17.81 -4.62
N ASP A 80 2.73 -18.72 -4.54
CA ASP A 80 2.60 -19.84 -5.50
C ASP A 80 2.37 -19.32 -6.92
N ALA A 81 1.38 -18.44 -7.11
CA ALA A 81 1.10 -17.82 -8.40
C ALA A 81 2.31 -17.05 -8.96
N PHE A 82 3.12 -16.43 -8.11
CA PHE A 82 4.36 -15.77 -8.51
C PHE A 82 5.40 -16.77 -9.02
N LEU A 83 5.61 -17.88 -8.30
CA LEU A 83 6.55 -18.93 -8.69
C LEU A 83 6.12 -19.61 -10.00
N GLU A 84 4.83 -19.90 -10.17
CA GLU A 84 4.26 -20.46 -11.40
C GLU A 84 4.52 -19.55 -12.61
N ARG A 85 4.19 -18.25 -12.49
CA ARG A 85 4.46 -17.27 -13.56
C ARG A 85 5.94 -17.16 -13.90
N ARG A 86 6.82 -17.29 -12.90
CA ARG A 86 8.28 -17.26 -13.10
C ARG A 86 8.77 -18.50 -13.84
N ASN A 87 8.18 -19.67 -13.59
CA ASN A 87 8.53 -20.92 -14.28
C ASN A 87 8.05 -20.93 -15.73
N GLN A 88 6.83 -20.44 -16.00
CA GLN A 88 6.29 -20.33 -17.36
C GLN A 88 7.12 -19.39 -18.25
N LYS A 89 7.70 -18.32 -17.70
CA LYS A 89 8.58 -17.40 -18.47
C LYS A 89 9.97 -17.96 -18.80
N LYS A 90 10.37 -19.10 -18.20
CA LYS A 90 11.67 -19.73 -18.43
C LYS A 90 11.62 -20.89 -19.44
N SER A 91 10.41 -21.37 -19.76
CA SER A 91 10.17 -22.40 -20.78
C SER A 91 9.79 -21.76 -22.10
#